data_AF-A0A250WYP5-F1
#
_entry.id   AF-A0A250WYP5-F1
#
_cell.length_a   1.000
_cell.length_b   1.000
_cell.length_c   1.000
_cell.angle_alpha   90.00
_cell.angle_beta   90.00
_cell.angle_gamma   90.00
#
_symmetry.space_group_name_H-M   'P 1'
#
loop_
_entity.id
_entity.type
_entity.pdbx_description
1 polymer ?
#
loop_
_entity_poly.entity_id
_entity_poly.type
_entity_poly.pdbx_seq_one_letter_code
_entity_poly.pdbx_strand_id
1 'polypeptide(L)'
;MAANFLFRAMTLPLRPPLVRSTYTSEEMKTVVGKILLVDTLALSRSFEAAGLDRKPAEQLALHITELIVSTKVKMEEQFVDKQQMSKINMEQEMRTSNFKNELQNSQSVQVTNMTKELERQQTFLDKMRAETRHEIDKLVASQRLDLNLEKGRMRDDLQMMRDKVTELEIKLDHDVNEVRSSVEKAKNDTIKSVITILGTFSAVAFTISRLSAIIPG
;
A
#
# COMPACT_ATOMS: atom_id res chain seq x y z
N MET A 1 27.78 -19.24 -41.06
CA MET A 1 27.07 -19.96 -42.14
C MET A 1 26.36 -18.95 -43.02
N ALA A 2 26.71 -18.95 -44.30
CA ALA A 2 25.98 -18.42 -45.46
C ALA A 2 25.40 -16.99 -45.43
N ALA A 3 26.15 -16.02 -45.99
CA ALA A 3 25.59 -14.95 -46.80
C ALA A 3 26.67 -14.44 -47.77
N ASN A 4 26.99 -15.27 -48.76
CA ASN A 4 27.83 -14.89 -49.89
C ASN A 4 27.17 -15.57 -51.10
N PHE A 5 26.53 -14.81 -51.98
CA PHE A 5 26.35 -15.07 -53.42
C PHE A 5 25.26 -14.13 -53.97
N LEU A 6 25.72 -13.16 -54.77
CA LEU A 6 25.16 -12.62 -56.03
C LEU A 6 25.86 -11.28 -56.29
N PHE A 7 27.13 -11.31 -56.69
CA PHE A 7 27.57 -11.26 -58.10
C PHE A 7 26.96 -10.04 -58.83
N ARG A 8 27.69 -8.91 -58.84
CA ARG A 8 28.60 -8.51 -59.93
C ARG A 8 27.85 -8.22 -61.24
N ALA A 9 27.51 -6.95 -61.44
CA ALA A 9 27.39 -6.36 -62.76
C ALA A 9 27.73 -4.86 -62.69
N MET A 10 28.56 -4.43 -63.65
CA MET A 10 28.79 -3.05 -64.08
C MET A 10 29.72 -2.17 -63.25
N THR A 11 31.01 -2.49 -63.32
CA THR A 11 32.04 -1.48 -63.61
C THR A 11 31.85 -0.97 -65.04
N LEU A 12 31.38 0.26 -65.22
CA LEU A 12 31.59 1.04 -66.44
C LEU A 12 31.74 2.51 -66.04
N PRO A 13 32.72 3.25 -66.59
CA PRO A 13 32.88 4.66 -66.30
C PRO A 13 31.77 5.42 -67.03
N LEU A 14 30.95 6.18 -66.30
CA LEU A 14 30.08 7.18 -66.90
C LEU A 14 30.97 8.34 -67.38
N ARG A 15 31.60 8.13 -68.54
CA ARG A 15 32.06 9.24 -69.39
C ARG A 15 30.79 9.97 -69.81
N PRO A 16 30.61 11.26 -69.46
CA PRO A 16 29.41 11.96 -69.89
C PRO A 16 29.40 11.99 -71.41
N PRO A 17 28.24 11.79 -72.06
CA PRO A 17 28.15 11.99 -73.50
C PRO A 17 28.52 13.43 -73.78
N LEU A 18 29.45 13.65 -74.73
CA LEU A 18 29.62 14.97 -75.36
C LEU A 18 28.36 15.23 -76.19
N VAL A 19 27.27 15.60 -75.51
CA VAL A 19 26.10 16.18 -76.16
C VAL A 19 26.56 17.54 -76.66
N ARG A 20 26.87 17.61 -77.95
CA ARG A 20 26.98 18.88 -78.66
C ARG A 20 25.56 19.44 -78.77
N SER A 21 25.05 19.99 -77.68
CA SER A 21 23.77 20.69 -77.67
C SER A 21 23.95 21.98 -78.44
N THR A 22 23.38 22.03 -79.64
CA THR A 22 23.13 23.27 -80.36
C THR A 22 22.04 24.03 -79.61
N TYR A 23 22.41 24.68 -78.50
CA TYR A 23 21.53 25.64 -77.86
C TYR A 23 21.36 26.81 -78.82
N THR A 24 20.12 27.25 -79.04
CA THR A 24 19.88 28.51 -79.74
C THR A 24 20.39 29.67 -78.87
N SER A 25 20.78 30.80 -79.49
CA SER A 25 21.36 31.95 -78.76
C SER A 25 20.42 32.48 -77.65
N GLU A 26 19.11 32.33 -77.82
CA GLU A 26 18.11 32.76 -76.82
C GLU A 26 17.96 31.79 -75.65
N GLU A 27 18.03 30.49 -75.89
CA GLU A 27 18.05 29.47 -74.83
C GLU A 27 19.33 29.57 -73.99
N MET A 28 20.47 29.85 -74.63
CA MET A 28 21.70 30.13 -73.89
C MET A 28 21.57 31.38 -73.03
N LYS A 29 20.99 32.48 -73.55
CA LYS A 29 20.80 33.71 -72.76
C LYS A 29 19.87 33.51 -71.56
N THR A 30 18.81 32.73 -71.70
CA THR A 30 17.86 32.45 -70.61
C THR A 30 18.42 31.48 -69.57
N VAL A 31 19.20 30.48 -69.98
CA VAL A 31 19.91 29.58 -69.06
C VAL A 31 21.04 30.31 -68.34
N VAL A 32 21.85 31.09 -69.07
CA VAL A 32 22.93 31.91 -68.50
C VAL A 32 22.37 32.98 -67.58
N GLY A 33 21.25 33.64 -67.91
CA GLY A 33 20.57 34.61 -67.05
C GLY A 33 19.94 34.00 -65.78
N LYS A 34 19.63 32.70 -65.79
CA LYS A 34 19.19 31.97 -64.59
C LYS A 34 20.35 31.48 -63.72
N ILE A 35 21.55 31.36 -64.27
CA ILE A 35 22.75 30.86 -63.59
C ILE A 35 23.61 32.01 -63.07
N LEU A 36 23.69 33.12 -63.80
CA LEU A 36 24.41 34.32 -63.39
C LEU A 36 23.60 35.08 -62.34
N LEU A 37 24.26 35.41 -61.23
CA LEU A 37 23.68 36.27 -60.19
C LEU A 37 23.55 37.72 -60.66
N VAL A 38 24.43 38.15 -61.55
CA VAL A 38 24.47 39.51 -62.12
C VAL A 38 24.93 39.41 -63.57
N ASP A 39 24.23 40.09 -64.49
CA ASP A 39 24.67 40.27 -65.87
C ASP A 39 25.59 41.49 -65.95
N THR A 40 26.91 41.24 -65.92
CA THR A 40 27.94 42.28 -65.95
C THR A 40 27.93 43.12 -67.22
N LEU A 41 27.54 42.55 -68.36
CA LEU A 41 27.50 43.25 -69.64
C LEU A 41 26.29 44.18 -69.71
N ALA A 42 25.12 43.72 -69.27
CA ALA A 42 23.93 44.57 -69.16
C ALA A 42 24.16 45.70 -68.15
N LEU A 43 24.80 45.40 -67.02
CA LEU A 43 25.12 46.38 -65.99
C LEU A 43 26.11 47.43 -66.48
N SER A 44 27.20 47.03 -67.15
CA SER A 44 28.15 47.95 -67.77
C SER A 44 27.51 48.85 -68.82
N ARG A 45 26.65 48.30 -69.69
CA ARG A 45 25.91 49.08 -70.69
C ARG A 45 24.92 50.06 -70.07
N SER A 46 24.31 49.70 -68.94
CA SER A 46 23.43 50.61 -68.20
C SER A 46 24.19 51.79 -67.60
N PHE A 47 25.44 51.57 -67.16
CA PHE A 47 26.32 52.62 -66.68
C PHE A 47 26.84 53.51 -67.82
N GLU A 48 27.16 52.94 -68.98
CA GLU A 48 27.48 53.70 -70.18
C GLU A 48 26.30 54.57 -70.64
N ALA A 49 25.07 54.02 -70.63
CA ALA A 49 23.86 54.76 -70.97
C ALA A 49 23.54 55.90 -69.96
N ALA A 50 24.01 55.78 -68.72
CA ALA A 50 23.92 56.80 -67.68
C ALA A 50 25.03 57.86 -67.77
N GLY A 51 25.95 57.76 -68.73
CA GLY A 51 27.00 58.75 -68.99
C GLY A 51 28.37 58.44 -68.41
N LEU A 52 28.62 57.22 -67.92
CA LEU A 52 29.98 56.77 -67.57
C LEU A 52 30.77 56.37 -68.81
N ASP A 53 32.05 56.74 -68.84
CA ASP A 53 32.98 56.20 -69.83
C ASP A 53 33.12 54.67 -69.65
N ARG A 54 33.44 53.96 -70.73
CA ARG A 54 33.40 52.50 -70.82
C ARG A 54 34.26 51.81 -69.76
N LYS A 55 35.46 52.33 -69.50
CA LYS A 55 36.38 51.77 -68.49
C LYS A 55 35.82 51.88 -67.05
N PRO A 56 35.40 53.06 -66.58
CA PRO A 56 34.70 53.19 -65.29
C PRO A 56 33.43 52.35 -65.17
N ALA A 57 32.63 52.26 -66.23
CA ALA A 57 31.40 51.46 -66.25
C ALA A 57 31.67 49.96 -66.05
N GLU A 58 32.66 49.41 -66.76
CA GLU A 58 33.09 48.01 -66.60
C GLU A 58 33.65 47.75 -65.19
N GLN A 59 34.47 48.66 -64.65
CA GLN A 59 35.01 48.51 -63.29
C GLN A 59 33.94 48.57 -62.19
N LEU A 60 32.97 49.47 -62.33
CA LEU A 60 31.86 49.57 -61.39
C LEU A 60 30.98 48.32 -61.42
N ALA A 61 30.71 47.80 -62.62
CA ALA A 61 29.96 46.56 -62.80
C ALA A 61 30.67 45.35 -62.16
N LEU A 62 32.01 45.27 -62.28
CA LEU A 62 32.81 44.25 -61.62
C LEU A 62 32.74 44.37 -60.09
N HIS A 63 32.91 45.58 -59.55
CA HIS A 63 32.90 45.79 -58.10
C HIS A 63 31.55 45.48 -57.46
N ILE A 64 30.44 45.87 -58.10
CA ILE A 64 29.08 45.53 -57.64
C ILE A 64 28.85 44.03 -57.68
N THR A 65 29.32 43.35 -58.73
CA THR A 65 29.20 41.90 -58.85
C THR A 65 29.99 41.18 -57.76
N GLU A 66 31.21 41.65 -57.45
CA GLU A 66 32.01 41.12 -56.34
C GLU A 66 31.30 41.29 -54.99
N LEU A 67 30.69 42.46 -54.75
CA LEU A 67 29.95 42.76 -53.52
C LEU A 67 28.70 41.86 -53.37
N ILE A 68 27.96 41.63 -54.47
CA ILE A 68 26.79 40.72 -54.50
C ILE A 68 27.22 39.27 -54.26
N VAL A 69 28.31 38.82 -54.88
CA VAL A 69 28.83 37.46 -54.67
C VAL A 69 29.34 37.29 -53.23
N SER A 70 30.06 38.27 -52.69
CA SER A 70 30.56 38.25 -51.30
C SER A 70 29.43 38.22 -50.27
N THR A 71 28.39 39.04 -50.47
CA THR A 71 27.22 39.06 -49.58
C THR A 71 26.40 37.78 -49.68
N LYS A 72 26.22 37.22 -50.88
CA LYS A 72 25.58 35.90 -51.05
C LYS A 72 26.29 34.81 -50.25
N VAL A 73 27.62 34.71 -50.36
CA VAL A 73 28.40 33.68 -49.64
C VAL A 73 28.26 33.86 -48.13
N LYS A 74 28.35 35.09 -47.63
CA LYS A 74 28.14 35.38 -46.19
C LYS A 74 26.73 35.04 -45.72
N MET A 75 25.71 35.23 -46.55
CA MET A 75 24.35 34.81 -46.22
C MET A 75 24.24 33.28 -46.23
N GLU A 76 24.78 32.60 -47.23
CA GLU A 76 24.79 31.13 -47.30
C GLU A 76 25.50 30.48 -46.10
N GLU A 77 26.53 31.12 -45.53
CA GLU A 77 27.17 30.68 -44.28
C GLU A 77 26.26 30.81 -43.04
N GLN A 78 25.30 31.73 -43.05
CA GLN A 78 24.36 31.97 -41.94
C GLN A 78 23.08 31.13 -42.04
N PHE A 79 22.76 30.58 -43.22
CA PHE A 79 21.55 29.79 -43.44
C PHE A 79 21.88 28.29 -43.57
N VAL A 80 20.99 27.47 -43.01
CA VAL A 80 21.07 26.02 -43.16
C VAL A 80 20.35 25.62 -44.45
N ASP A 81 20.94 24.71 -45.22
CA ASP A 81 20.30 24.18 -46.42
C ASP A 81 18.96 23.50 -46.07
N LYS A 82 17.96 23.64 -46.95
CA LYS A 82 16.62 23.07 -46.75
C LYS A 82 16.66 21.55 -46.56
N GLN A 83 17.57 20.87 -47.25
CA GLN A 83 17.73 19.42 -47.11
C GLN A 83 18.26 19.05 -45.72
N GLN A 84 19.24 19.79 -45.22
CA GLN A 84 19.79 19.59 -43.88
C GLN A 84 18.74 19.88 -42.79
N MET A 85 17.99 20.96 -42.94
CA MET A 85 16.91 21.31 -42.01
C MET A 85 15.82 20.22 -41.97
N SER A 86 15.39 19.72 -43.13
CA SER A 86 14.41 18.63 -43.22
C SER A 86 14.91 17.35 -42.53
N LYS A 87 16.20 17.03 -42.67
CA LYS A 87 16.80 15.87 -42.01
C LYS A 87 16.79 16.02 -40.48
N ILE A 88 17.16 17.20 -39.97
CA ILE A 88 17.14 17.51 -38.53
C ILE A 88 15.72 17.41 -37.98
N ASN A 89 14.73 17.97 -38.68
CA ASN A 89 13.32 17.87 -38.27
C ASN A 89 12.84 16.42 -38.22
N MET A 90 13.13 15.61 -39.25
CA MET A 90 12.78 14.17 -39.23
C MET A 90 13.44 13.43 -38.08
N GLU A 91 14.72 13.72 -37.78
CA GLU A 91 15.41 13.12 -36.64
C GLU A 91 14.79 13.54 -35.30
N GLN A 92 14.42 14.82 -35.15
CA GLN A 92 13.73 15.32 -33.97
C GLN A 92 12.33 14.70 -33.79
N GLU A 93 11.57 14.56 -34.87
CA GLU A 93 10.27 13.89 -34.86
C GLU A 93 10.40 12.42 -34.45
N MET A 94 11.39 11.70 -35.00
CA MET A 94 11.67 10.32 -34.60
C MET A 94 12.04 10.21 -33.12
N ARG A 95 12.93 11.09 -32.62
CA ARG A 95 13.30 11.12 -31.19
C ARG A 95 12.09 11.38 -30.29
N THR A 96 11.24 12.33 -30.69
CA THR A 96 10.03 12.68 -29.93
C THR A 96 9.03 11.52 -29.92
N SER A 97 8.84 10.85 -31.05
CA SER A 97 7.98 9.66 -31.16
C SER A 97 8.50 8.51 -30.30
N ASN A 98 9.81 8.23 -30.36
CA ASN A 98 10.43 7.19 -29.55
C ASN A 98 10.29 7.48 -28.05
N PHE A 99 10.56 8.72 -27.63
CA PHE A 99 10.39 9.14 -26.24
C PHE A 99 8.94 8.98 -25.78
N LYS A 100 7.97 9.37 -26.61
CA LYS A 100 6.54 9.20 -26.30
C LYS A 100 6.18 7.73 -26.11
N ASN A 101 6.67 6.85 -26.97
CA ASN A 101 6.43 5.41 -26.88
C ASN A 101 7.07 4.80 -25.63
N GLU A 102 8.31 5.18 -25.31
CA GLU A 102 8.99 4.73 -24.10
C GLU A 102 8.26 5.20 -22.83
N LEU A 103 7.83 6.47 -22.80
CA LEU A 103 7.03 7.03 -21.72
C LEU A 103 5.70 6.28 -21.54
N GLN A 104 4.96 6.07 -22.64
CA GLN A 104 3.68 5.37 -22.61
C GLN A 104 3.83 3.91 -22.15
N ASN A 105 4.87 3.22 -22.61
CA ASN A 105 5.18 1.86 -22.19
C ASN A 105 5.55 1.80 -20.70
N SER A 106 6.41 2.70 -20.24
CA SER A 106 6.80 2.80 -18.83
C SER A 106 5.60 3.07 -17.94
N GLN A 107 4.74 4.02 -18.35
CA GLN A 107 3.50 4.33 -17.63
C GLN A 107 2.54 3.13 -17.60
N SER A 108 2.34 2.44 -18.73
CA SER A 108 1.49 1.26 -18.82
C SER A 108 1.96 0.13 -17.89
N VAL A 109 3.27 -0.13 -17.87
CA VAL A 109 3.89 -1.12 -16.97
C VAL A 109 3.72 -0.71 -15.51
N GLN A 110 3.98 0.57 -15.18
CA GLN A 110 3.84 1.06 -13.82
C GLN A 110 2.39 0.96 -13.32
N VAL A 111 1.41 1.35 -14.13
CA VAL A 111 -0.01 1.22 -13.80
C VAL A 111 -0.38 -0.25 -13.61
N THR A 112 0.06 -1.13 -14.50
CA THR A 112 -0.22 -2.57 -14.37
C THR A 112 0.37 -3.15 -13.08
N ASN A 113 1.60 -2.79 -12.73
CA ASN A 113 2.23 -3.24 -11.49
C ASN A 113 1.52 -2.69 -10.25
N MET A 114 1.10 -1.42 -10.30
CA MET A 114 0.36 -0.78 -9.21
C MET A 114 -1.01 -1.44 -9.00
N THR A 115 -1.75 -1.70 -10.08
CA THR A 115 -3.04 -2.42 -10.01
C THR A 115 -2.87 -3.82 -9.41
N LYS A 116 -1.85 -4.57 -9.85
CA LYS A 116 -1.56 -5.89 -9.28
C LYS A 116 -1.23 -5.84 -7.79
N GLU A 117 -0.42 -4.86 -7.36
CA GLU A 117 -0.09 -4.72 -5.93
C GLU A 117 -1.32 -4.29 -5.12
N LEU A 118 -2.18 -3.43 -5.66
CA LEU A 118 -3.46 -3.08 -5.03
C LEU A 118 -4.38 -4.29 -4.86
N GLU A 119 -4.53 -5.13 -5.89
CA GLU A 119 -5.32 -6.36 -5.80
C GLU A 119 -4.73 -7.34 -4.77
N ARG A 120 -3.40 -7.48 -4.74
CA ARG A 120 -2.68 -8.30 -3.75
C ARG A 120 -2.91 -7.81 -2.33
N GLN A 121 -2.79 -6.49 -2.12
CA GLN A 121 -3.01 -5.87 -0.82
C GLN A 121 -4.47 -5.99 -0.37
N GLN A 122 -5.43 -5.78 -1.28
CA GLN A 122 -6.85 -5.97 -1.00
C GLN A 122 -7.15 -7.41 -0.57
N THR A 123 -6.62 -8.39 -1.30
CA THR A 123 -6.77 -9.82 -0.96
C THR A 123 -6.18 -10.14 0.41
N PHE A 124 -5.00 -9.60 0.72
CA PHE A 124 -4.36 -9.79 2.02
C PHE A 124 -5.18 -9.17 3.15
N LEU A 125 -5.73 -7.97 2.93
CA LEU A 125 -6.57 -7.26 3.88
C LEU A 125 -7.86 -8.04 4.17
N ASP A 126 -8.51 -8.57 3.14
CA ASP A 126 -9.72 -9.38 3.31
C ASP A 126 -9.41 -10.71 4.03
N LYS A 127 -8.26 -11.33 3.76
CA LYS A 127 -7.78 -12.48 4.53
C LYS A 127 -7.58 -12.16 6.01
N MET A 128 -6.86 -11.08 6.33
CA MET A 128 -6.65 -10.68 7.72
C MET A 128 -7.97 -10.38 8.43
N ARG A 129 -8.91 -9.70 7.76
CA ARG A 129 -10.24 -9.46 8.33
C ARG A 129 -10.99 -10.75 8.66
N ALA A 130 -10.92 -11.75 7.78
CA ALA A 130 -11.55 -13.05 8.02
C ALA A 130 -10.88 -13.79 9.19
N GLU A 131 -9.56 -13.78 9.26
CA GLU A 131 -8.78 -14.40 10.33
C GLU A 131 -9.07 -13.76 11.69
N THR A 132 -9.03 -12.42 11.77
CA THR A 132 -9.39 -11.70 13.02
C THR A 132 -10.82 -11.99 13.47
N ARG A 133 -11.79 -12.04 12.55
CA ARG A 133 -13.17 -12.41 12.89
C ARG A 133 -13.25 -13.83 13.44
N HIS A 134 -12.57 -14.77 12.81
CA HIS A 134 -12.53 -16.16 13.26
C HIS A 134 -11.89 -16.29 14.66
N GLU A 135 -10.81 -15.57 14.93
CA GLU A 135 -10.18 -15.55 16.25
C GLU A 135 -11.10 -14.93 17.31
N ILE A 136 -11.81 -13.85 17.00
CA ILE A 136 -12.81 -13.24 17.89
C ILE A 136 -13.90 -14.26 18.21
N ASP A 137 -14.49 -14.91 17.20
CA ASP A 137 -15.57 -15.88 17.39
C ASP A 137 -15.10 -17.06 18.25
N LYS A 138 -13.88 -17.54 18.01
CA LYS A 138 -13.25 -18.61 18.80
C LYS A 138 -13.04 -18.19 20.25
N LEU A 139 -12.51 -16.99 20.49
CA LEU A 139 -12.29 -16.47 21.85
C LEU A 139 -13.62 -16.27 22.60
N VAL A 140 -14.63 -15.73 21.93
CA VAL A 140 -15.97 -15.54 22.51
C VAL A 140 -16.60 -16.89 22.88
N ALA A 141 -16.50 -17.89 21.99
CA ALA A 141 -16.98 -19.24 22.28
C ALA A 141 -16.24 -19.88 23.46
N SER A 142 -14.91 -19.73 23.52
CA SER A 142 -14.08 -20.21 24.62
C SER A 142 -14.47 -19.56 25.95
N GLN A 143 -14.55 -18.23 25.99
CA GLN A 143 -14.94 -17.51 27.20
C GLN A 143 -16.34 -17.89 27.68
N ARG A 144 -17.29 -18.07 26.75
CA ARG A 144 -18.63 -18.53 27.11
C ARG A 144 -18.61 -19.93 27.71
N LEU A 145 -17.78 -20.83 27.18
CA LEU A 145 -17.58 -22.16 27.75
C LEU A 145 -16.99 -22.08 29.15
N ASP A 146 -15.92 -21.31 29.34
CA ASP A 146 -15.25 -21.14 30.63
C ASP A 146 -16.23 -20.62 31.70
N LEU A 147 -17.04 -19.61 31.35
CA LEU A 147 -18.06 -19.07 32.25
C LEU A 147 -19.14 -20.11 32.58
N ASN A 148 -19.55 -20.93 31.62
CA ASN A 148 -20.53 -21.98 31.87
C ASN A 148 -19.98 -23.08 32.78
N LEU A 149 -18.71 -23.47 32.60
CA LEU A 149 -18.04 -24.45 33.46
C LEU A 149 -17.88 -23.92 34.87
N GLU A 150 -17.41 -22.67 35.03
CA GLU A 150 -17.24 -22.05 36.34
C GLU A 150 -18.59 -21.84 37.05
N LYS A 151 -19.65 -21.51 36.31
CA LYS A 151 -21.02 -21.47 36.84
C LYS A 151 -21.50 -22.85 37.31
N GLY A 152 -21.16 -23.91 36.58
CA GLY A 152 -21.42 -25.28 37.01
C GLY A 152 -20.69 -25.61 38.32
N ARG A 153 -19.39 -25.34 38.37
CA ARG A 153 -18.54 -25.54 39.55
C ARG A 153 -19.05 -24.79 40.79
N MET A 154 -19.41 -23.50 40.63
CA MET A 154 -20.01 -22.72 41.71
C MET A 154 -21.33 -23.31 42.19
N ARG A 155 -22.15 -23.88 41.30
CA ARG A 155 -23.41 -24.52 41.68
C ARG A 155 -23.17 -25.79 42.49
N ASP A 156 -22.17 -26.59 42.11
CA ASP A 156 -21.78 -27.80 42.84
C ASP A 156 -21.19 -27.45 44.21
N ASP A 157 -20.31 -26.45 44.28
CA ASP A 157 -19.75 -25.94 45.54
C ASP A 157 -20.87 -25.43 46.47
N LEU A 158 -21.86 -24.70 45.94
CA LEU A 158 -23.02 -24.22 46.70
C LEU A 158 -23.89 -25.38 47.20
N GLN A 159 -24.10 -26.42 46.40
CA GLN A 159 -24.86 -27.59 46.83
C GLN A 159 -24.13 -28.35 47.93
N MET A 160 -22.82 -28.59 47.77
CA MET A 160 -21.99 -29.20 48.81
C MET A 160 -22.03 -28.39 50.12
N MET A 161 -21.97 -27.06 50.04
CA MET A 161 -22.10 -26.20 51.22
C MET A 161 -23.48 -26.34 51.87
N ARG A 162 -24.56 -26.37 51.09
CA ARG A 162 -25.91 -26.57 51.61
C ARG A 162 -26.04 -27.92 52.33
N ASP A 163 -25.48 -28.97 51.76
CA ASP A 163 -25.50 -30.31 52.36
C ASP A 163 -24.73 -30.33 53.68
N LYS A 164 -23.55 -29.70 53.73
CA LYS A 164 -22.77 -29.54 54.98
C LYS A 164 -23.51 -28.72 56.03
N VAL A 165 -24.16 -27.63 55.65
CA VAL A 165 -24.98 -26.82 56.57
C VAL A 165 -26.11 -27.67 57.15
N THR A 166 -26.82 -28.42 56.31
CA THR A 166 -27.91 -29.31 56.75
C THR A 166 -27.40 -30.41 57.70
N GLU A 167 -26.24 -31.01 57.40
CA GLU A 167 -25.62 -32.00 58.30
C GLU A 167 -25.25 -31.39 59.66
N LEU A 168 -24.69 -30.17 59.66
CA LEU A 168 -24.36 -29.44 60.88
C LEU A 168 -25.60 -29.03 61.67
N GLU A 169 -26.68 -28.64 61.01
CA GLU A 169 -27.98 -28.35 61.65
C GLU A 169 -28.53 -29.60 62.36
N ILE A 170 -28.49 -30.77 61.71
CA ILE A 170 -28.92 -32.04 62.33
C ILE A 170 -28.07 -32.39 63.55
N LYS A 171 -26.74 -32.22 63.47
CA LYS A 171 -25.84 -32.45 64.61
C LYS A 171 -26.12 -31.48 65.75
N LEU A 172 -26.32 -30.21 65.43
CA LEU A 172 -26.66 -29.18 66.42
C LEU A 172 -27.97 -29.52 67.13
N ASP A 173 -29.01 -29.92 66.41
CA ASP A 173 -30.27 -30.35 66.99
C ASP A 173 -30.11 -31.58 67.91
N HIS A 174 -29.25 -32.53 67.54
CA HIS A 174 -28.91 -33.67 68.38
C HIS A 174 -28.24 -33.22 69.69
N ASP A 175 -27.18 -32.41 69.59
CA ASP A 175 -26.43 -31.91 70.74
C ASP A 175 -27.33 -31.08 71.68
N VAL A 176 -28.22 -30.25 71.12
CA VAL A 176 -29.20 -29.47 71.90
C VAL A 176 -30.14 -30.39 72.68
N ASN A 177 -30.64 -31.46 72.06
CA ASN A 177 -31.53 -32.41 72.72
C ASN A 177 -30.80 -33.24 73.79
N GLU A 178 -29.55 -33.63 73.53
CA GLU A 178 -28.71 -34.32 74.51
C GLU A 178 -28.44 -33.45 75.74
N VAL A 179 -28.02 -32.19 75.52
CA VAL A 179 -27.80 -31.22 76.60
C VAL A 179 -29.09 -31.00 77.39
N ARG A 180 -30.23 -30.83 76.72
CA ARG A 180 -31.53 -30.67 77.39
C ARG A 180 -31.89 -31.88 78.25
N SER A 181 -31.71 -33.10 77.74
CA SER A 181 -31.96 -34.34 78.47
C SER A 181 -31.04 -34.47 79.69
N SER A 182 -29.75 -34.18 79.52
CA SER A 182 -28.76 -34.17 80.60
C SER A 182 -29.12 -33.17 81.71
N VAL A 183 -29.56 -31.96 81.33
CA VAL A 183 -30.05 -30.95 82.27
C VAL A 183 -31.30 -31.41 83.02
N GLU A 184 -32.29 -31.97 82.32
CA GLU A 184 -33.51 -32.50 82.96
C GLU A 184 -33.21 -33.66 83.92
N LYS A 185 -32.27 -34.53 83.56
CA LYS A 185 -31.78 -35.60 84.45
C LYS A 185 -31.11 -35.02 85.69
N ALA A 186 -30.17 -34.07 85.53
CA ALA A 186 -29.49 -33.42 86.65
C ALA A 186 -30.47 -32.69 87.58
N LYS A 187 -31.49 -32.04 87.02
CA LYS A 187 -32.60 -31.41 87.77
C LYS A 187 -33.36 -32.45 88.60
N ASN A 188 -33.77 -33.56 87.98
CA ASN A 188 -34.51 -34.63 88.64
C ASN A 188 -33.69 -35.33 89.73
N ASP A 189 -32.39 -35.56 89.49
CA ASP A 189 -31.48 -36.15 90.47
C ASP A 189 -31.29 -35.21 91.67
N THR A 190 -31.22 -33.89 91.44
CA THR A 190 -31.19 -32.88 92.51
C THR A 190 -32.47 -32.92 93.34
N ILE A 191 -33.64 -32.94 92.70
CA ILE A 191 -34.95 -33.05 93.40
C ILE A 191 -35.02 -34.33 94.25
N LYS A 192 -34.64 -35.48 93.69
CA LYS A 192 -34.60 -36.75 94.43
C LYS A 192 -33.67 -36.70 95.63
N SER A 193 -32.51 -36.07 95.48
CA SER A 193 -31.55 -35.88 96.58
C SER A 193 -32.17 -35.06 97.72
N VAL A 194 -32.84 -33.95 97.39
CA VAL A 194 -33.55 -33.12 98.39
C VAL A 194 -34.66 -33.91 99.09
N ILE A 195 -35.50 -34.65 98.36
CA ILE A 195 -36.56 -35.49 98.95
C ILE A 195 -35.96 -36.54 99.88
N THR A 196 -34.86 -37.18 99.48
CA THR A 196 -34.17 -38.19 100.29
C THR A 196 -33.64 -37.58 101.60
N ILE A 197 -32.99 -36.41 101.52
CA ILE A 197 -32.48 -35.69 102.70
C ILE A 197 -33.63 -35.28 103.65
N LEU A 198 -34.73 -34.72 103.11
CA LEU A 198 -35.90 -34.35 103.91
C LEU A 198 -36.58 -35.57 104.55
N GLY A 199 -36.66 -36.68 103.82
CA GLY A 199 -37.22 -37.94 104.29
C GLY A 199 -36.40 -38.57 105.42
N THR A 200 -35.06 -38.61 105.30
CA THR A 200 -34.19 -39.11 106.38
C THR A 200 -34.26 -38.21 107.61
N PHE A 201 -34.29 -36.89 107.44
CA PHE A 201 -34.49 -35.95 108.54
C PHE A 201 -35.82 -36.20 109.27
N SER A 202 -36.91 -36.37 108.52
CA SER A 202 -38.24 -36.66 109.08
C SER A 202 -38.29 -37.99 109.83
N ALA A 203 -37.65 -39.03 109.29
CA ALA A 203 -37.54 -40.33 109.94
C ALA A 203 -36.79 -40.25 111.27
N VAL A 204 -35.68 -39.51 111.31
CA VAL A 204 -34.92 -39.24 112.54
C VAL A 204 -35.76 -38.47 113.55
N ALA A 205 -36.48 -37.44 113.12
CA ALA A 205 -37.38 -36.69 114.01
C ALA A 205 -38.50 -37.57 114.59
N PHE A 206 -39.07 -38.47 113.79
CA PHE A 206 -40.11 -39.40 114.23
C PHE A 206 -39.58 -40.45 115.21
N THR A 207 -38.40 -41.02 114.97
CA THR A 207 -37.80 -41.99 115.91
C THR A 207 -37.47 -41.34 117.25
N ILE A 208 -36.97 -40.10 117.25
CA ILE A 208 -36.76 -39.31 118.47
C ILE A 208 -38.09 -39.08 119.20
N SER A 209 -39.14 -38.66 118.49
CA SER A 209 -40.46 -38.41 119.07
C SER A 209 -41.11 -39.68 119.64
N ARG A 210 -40.89 -40.84 119.01
CA ARG A 210 -41.37 -42.13 119.52
C ARG A 210 -40.59 -42.56 120.77
N LEU A 211 -39.27 -42.35 120.79
CA LEU A 211 -38.44 -42.67 121.94
C LEU A 211 -38.84 -41.81 123.16
N SER A 212 -39.13 -40.53 122.97
CA SER A 212 -39.60 -39.65 124.05
C SER A 212 -40.99 -40.01 124.56
N ALA A 213 -41.85 -40.65 123.76
CA ALA A 213 -43.17 -41.14 124.19
C ALA A 213 -43.14 -42.49 124.92
N ILE A 214 -42.09 -43.32 124.74
CA ILE A 214 -41.95 -44.64 125.38
C ILE A 214 -41.29 -44.54 126.76
N ILE A 215 -40.56 -43.45 127.04
CA ILE A 215 -40.01 -43.16 128.35
C ILE A 215 -41.08 -42.35 129.12
N PRO A 216 -41.84 -42.94 130.07
CA PRO A 216 -42.72 -42.15 130.90
C PRO A 216 -41.85 -41.23 131.76
N GLY A 217 -42.11 -39.93 131.69
CA GLY A 217 -41.70 -39.00 132.74
C GLY A 217 -42.38 -39.35 134.05
#